data_AF-A0A924EZ74-F1
#
_entry.id   AF-A0A924EZ74-F1
#
_cell.length_a   1.000
_cell.length_b   1.000
_cell.length_c   1.000
_cell.angle_alpha   90.00
_cell.angle_beta   90.00
_cell.angle_gamma   90.00
#
_symmetry.space_group_name_H-M   'P 1'
#
loop_
_entity.id
_entity.type
_entity.pdbx_description
1 polymer ?
#
loop_
_entity_poly.entity_id
_entity_poly.type
_entity_poly.pdbx_seq_one_letter_code
_entity_poly.pdbx_strand_id
1 'polypeptide(L)' 'FLGDIVDELGTRKEVEYAYKILSEGSSAGRQLATFAKTNDLKSVVDQLIIETAEGVMDLPSTESLPPTVTIT' A
#
# COMPACT_ATOMS: atom_id res chain seq x y z
N PHE A 1 8.87 26.87 -2.35
CA PHE A 1 7.52 27.46 -2.32
C PHE A 1 6.51 26.56 -1.61
N LEU A 2 6.53 25.23 -1.79
CA LEU A 2 5.64 24.33 -1.04
C LEU A 2 6.31 23.60 0.15
N GLY A 3 7.64 23.49 0.19
CA GLY A 3 8.34 22.65 1.17
C GLY A 3 8.14 23.08 2.63
N ASP A 4 8.14 24.38 2.87
CA ASP A 4 7.89 25.03 4.15
C ASP A 4 6.45 24.81 4.66
N ILE A 5 5.47 24.90 3.78
CA ILE A 5 4.06 24.63 4.13
C ILE A 5 3.84 23.13 4.39
N VAL A 6 4.47 22.26 3.59
CA VAL A 6 4.40 20.80 3.78
C VAL A 6 5.03 20.39 5.11
N ASP A 7 6.09 21.07 5.54
CA ASP A 7 6.70 20.87 6.86
C ASP A 7 5.81 21.38 7.99
N GLU A 8 5.25 22.59 7.84
CA GLU A 8 4.35 23.19 8.82
C GLU A 8 3.08 22.35 9.04
N LEU A 9 2.52 21.78 7.96
CA LEU A 9 1.36 20.88 8.02
C LEU A 9 1.73 19.46 8.47
N GLY A 10 3.02 19.13 8.54
CA GLY A 10 3.50 17.79 8.88
C GLY A 10 3.15 16.72 7.83
N THR A 11 2.87 17.11 6.59
CA THR A 11 2.35 16.23 5.52
C THR A 11 3.41 15.71 4.57
N ARG A 12 4.70 15.84 4.92
CA ARG A 12 5.82 15.48 4.03
C ARG A 12 5.74 14.03 3.57
N LYS A 13 5.41 13.11 4.47
CA LYS A 13 5.31 11.67 4.15
C LYS A 13 4.16 11.38 3.18
N GLU A 14 3.03 12.06 3.35
CA GLU A 14 1.84 11.90 2.51
C GLU A 14 2.09 12.45 1.10
N VAL A 15 2.81 13.58 1.00
CA VAL A 15 3.26 14.13 -0.28
C VAL A 15 4.25 13.20 -0.98
N GLU A 16 5.15 12.56 -0.22
CA GLU A 16 6.09 11.58 -0.78
C GLU A 16 5.36 10.38 -1.42
N TYR A 17 4.22 9.96 -0.86
CA TYR A 17 3.39 8.89 -1.44
C TYR A 17 2.86 9.25 -2.85
N ALA A 18 2.68 10.54 -3.16
CA ALA A 18 2.30 10.96 -4.51
C ALA A 18 3.36 10.57 -5.56
N TYR A 19 4.66 10.59 -5.21
CA TYR A 19 5.72 10.11 -6.09
C TYR A 19 5.68 8.59 -6.30
N LYS A 20 5.24 7.83 -5.29
CA LYS A 20 4.99 6.38 -5.44
C LYS A 20 3.88 6.12 -6.46
N ILE A 21 2.77 6.87 -6.38
CA ILE A 21 1.68 6.77 -7.37
C ILE A 21 2.15 7.12 -8.78
N LEU A 22 2.98 8.16 -8.92
CA LEU A 22 3.52 8.57 -10.22
C LEU A 22 4.49 7.55 -10.83
N SER A 23 5.25 6.83 -10.00
CA SER A 23 6.25 5.86 -10.46
C SER A 23 5.67 4.46 -10.66
N GLU A 24 4.80 4.00 -9.76
CA GLU A 24 4.25 2.64 -9.74
C GLU A 24 2.82 2.54 -10.29
N GLY A 25 2.19 3.67 -10.60
CA GLY A 25 0.80 3.75 -11.00
C GLY A 25 -0.19 3.65 -9.83
N SER A 26 -1.48 3.55 -10.15
CA SER A 26 -2.54 3.46 -9.14
C SER A 26 -2.61 2.06 -8.50
N SER A 27 -3.11 2.00 -7.26
CA SER A 27 -3.34 0.71 -6.58
C SER A 27 -4.30 -0.18 -7.39
N ALA A 28 -5.35 0.38 -8.00
CA ALA A 28 -6.24 -0.37 -8.89
C ALA A 28 -5.50 -1.03 -10.07
N GLY A 29 -4.52 -0.34 -10.67
CA GLY A 29 -3.69 -0.91 -11.74
C GLY A 29 -2.87 -2.10 -11.24
N ARG A 30 -2.24 -1.97 -10.06
CA ARG A 30 -1.49 -3.07 -9.44
C ARG A 30 -2.38 -4.25 -9.05
N GLN A 31 -3.58 -3.99 -8.53
CA GLN A 31 -4.58 -5.02 -8.20
C GLN A 31 -4.99 -5.83 -9.44
N LEU A 32 -5.26 -5.16 -10.57
CA LEU A 32 -5.54 -5.82 -11.85
C LEU A 32 -4.37 -6.67 -12.32
N ALA A 33 -3.13 -6.18 -12.18
CA ALA A 33 -1.93 -6.94 -12.54
C ALA A 33 -1.75 -8.18 -11.66
N THR A 34 -1.98 -8.07 -10.34
CA THR A 34 -1.95 -9.19 -9.40
C THR A 34 -3.00 -10.23 -9.77
N PHE A 35 -4.23 -9.80 -10.08
CA PHE A 35 -5.28 -10.71 -10.52
C PHE A 35 -4.93 -11.37 -11.85
N ALA A 36 -4.42 -10.63 -12.84
CA ALA A 36 -4.01 -11.20 -14.12
C ALA A 36 -2.89 -12.26 -13.97
N LYS A 37 -1.99 -12.09 -12.99
CA LYS A 37 -0.88 -13.03 -12.71
C LYS A 37 -1.33 -14.27 -11.93
N THR A 38 -2.24 -14.11 -10.97
CA THR A 38 -2.60 -15.15 -10.00
C THR A 38 -3.93 -15.83 -10.30
N ASN A 39 -4.81 -15.13 -11.02
CA ASN A 39 -6.22 -15.45 -11.23
C ASN A 39 -6.98 -15.72 -9.91
N ASP A 40 -6.57 -15.06 -8.83
CA ASP A 40 -7.09 -15.25 -7.48
C ASP A 40 -7.37 -13.90 -6.82
N LEU A 41 -8.60 -13.72 -6.35
CA LEU A 41 -9.01 -12.50 -5.65
C LEU A 41 -8.44 -12.44 -4.23
N LYS A 42 -8.14 -13.58 -3.58
CA LYS A 42 -7.51 -13.55 -2.26
C LYS A 42 -6.14 -12.90 -2.31
N SER A 43 -5.36 -13.22 -3.35
CA SER A 43 -4.07 -12.57 -3.62
C SER A 43 -4.17 -11.04 -3.75
N VAL A 44 -5.27 -10.52 -4.31
CA VAL A 44 -5.53 -9.06 -4.39
C VAL A 44 -5.86 -8.47 -3.02
N VAL A 45 -6.65 -9.18 -2.21
CA VAL A 45 -6.99 -8.75 -0.85
C VAL A 45 -5.75 -8.75 0.05
N ASP A 46 -4.91 -9.78 -0.06
CA ASP A 46 -3.64 -9.85 0.69
C ASP A 46 -2.72 -8.67 0.33
N GLN A 47 -2.65 -8.29 -0.95
CA GLN A 47 -1.93 -7.08 -1.37
C GLN A 47 -2.51 -5.82 -0.73
N LEU A 48 -3.84 -5.64 -0.71
CA LEU A 48 -4.50 -4.48 -0.11
C LEU A 48 -4.22 -4.36 1.39
N ILE A 49 -4.20 -5.49 2.11
CA ILE A 49 -3.85 -5.54 3.53
C ILE A 49 -2.44 -5.02 3.74
N ILE A 50 -1.48 -5.49 2.94
CA ILE A 50 -0.08 -5.06 3.03
C ILE A 50 0.04 -3.56 2.71
N GLU A 51 -0.52 -3.10 1.59
CA GLU A 51 -0.46 -1.67 1.19
C GLU A 51 -1.11 -0.74 2.23
N THR A 52 -2.16 -1.18 2.92
CA THR A 52 -2.83 -0.39 3.97
C THR A 52 -2.07 -0.41 5.30
N ALA A 53 -1.38 -1.51 5.58
CA ALA A 53 -0.56 -1.66 6.78
C ALA A 53 0.75 -0.88 6.70
N GLU A 54 1.26 -0.61 5.49
CA GLU A 54 2.44 0.24 5.27
C GLU A 54 2.30 1.58 6.01
N GLY A 55 3.19 1.84 6.97
CA GLY A 55 3.22 3.09 7.74
C GLY A 55 2.34 3.10 9.00
N VAL A 56 1.54 2.05 9.26
CA VAL A 56 0.70 1.92 10.47
C VAL A 56 1.21 0.82 11.40
N MET A 57 1.74 -0.27 10.83
CA MET A 57 2.24 -1.42 11.60
C MET A 57 3.70 -1.70 11.23
N ASP A 58 4.53 -1.99 12.23
CA ASP A 58 5.80 -2.70 12.02
C ASP A 58 5.46 -4.15 11.67
N LEU A 59 5.24 -4.42 10.38
CA LEU A 59 4.92 -5.77 9.92
C LEU A 59 6.12 -6.69 10.20
N PRO A 60 5.96 -7.78 10.96
CA PRO A 60 7.01 -8.80 11.05
C PRO A 60 7.23 -9.41 9.65
N SER A 61 8.45 -9.88 9.40
CA SER A 61 8.84 -10.54 8.14
C SER A 61 7.77 -11.53 7.66
N THR A 62 7.58 -11.61 6.34
CA THR A 62 6.51 -12.32 5.61
C THR A 62 6.18 -13.75 6.06
N GLU A 63 7.04 -14.41 6.83
CA GLU A 63 6.77 -15.71 7.48
C GLU A 63 5.77 -15.65 8.66
N SER A 64 5.51 -14.48 9.23
CA SER A 64 4.69 -14.31 10.44
C SER A 64 3.26 -13.85 10.17
N LEU A 65 2.89 -13.54 8.93
CA LEU A 65 1.54 -13.07 8.62
C LEU A 65 0.56 -14.25 8.67
N PRO A 66 -0.53 -14.17 9.46
CA PRO A 66 -1.52 -15.23 9.50
C PRO A 66 -2.13 -15.41 8.10
N PRO A 67 -2.35 -16.66 7.64
CA PRO A 67 -2.98 -16.90 6.36
C PRO A 67 -4.43 -16.37 6.43
N THR A 68 -4.73 -15.36 5.61
CA THR A 68 -6.05 -14.72 5.49
C THR A 68 -6.53 -14.04 6.79
N VAL A 69 -6.45 -12.70 6.84
CA VAL A 69 -7.32 -11.92 7.71
C VAL A 69 -8.75 -12.09 7.16
N THR A 70 -9.51 -13.01 7.76
CA THR A 70 -10.93 -13.17 7.43
C THR A 70 -11.65 -11.97 8.04
N ILE A 71 -11.87 -10.91 7.25
CA ILE A 71 -12.78 -9.83 7.62
C ILE A 71 -14.18 -10.46 7.63
N THR A 72 -14.64 -10.87 8.81
CA THR A 72 -16.02 -11.29 9.09
C THR A 72 -16.83 -10.08 9.55
#